data_AF-A0A953Y0A4-F1
#
_entry.id   AF-A0A953Y0A4-F1
#
_cell.length_a   1.000
_cell.length_b   1.000
_cell.length_c   1.000
_cell.angle_alpha   90.00
_cell.angle_beta   90.00
_cell.angle_gamma   90.00
#
_symmetry.space_group_name_H-M   'P 1'
#
loop_
_entity.id
_entity.type
_entity.pdbx_description
1 polymer ?
#
loop_
_entity_poly.entity_id
_entity_poly.type
_entity_poly.pdbx_seq_one_letter_code
_entity_poly.pdbx_strand_id
1 'polypeptide(L)'
;RDFLLVLFHEGLGKPEDNREKEIREEIGRVPYLNGGLFDVHEIEIAYREINIRDEAFERIFEFFDQYNWHLDTRITASGRDINPDVIGYIFEKYINDRAAMGAYYTKEDITGYISRNTIIPFLFDDAKKRCATAFKPDGGIWRLLRENPDRYIYPAVKHGLTVDFRTGAKLDKPFKLPDNIAAGVRDVGQRGDWGKVASEDMGLPTETWREVVARRERHDELVGKLAKGEVTDINELVTLNLDIERFALDAIEQAESSDLVKAFWEAVTLVSVLDPTCGSGAFLFAALEVLKPMYDACLSGMAGFVEDIDRSGDDPRKKKLEWARSALEQAAKHPSEDYYIYKSIVIGNLYGVDLMREAVEICKLRLFLKLVAQVQTVEQIEPLPDIDFNIRPGNTLVGFTTVEQIRKVVEGEKNVSSRKLDFGGDYARLEEQIQETSRKFQMFRAMQTKHDMDAAQFHSAKGKLRVSLDALREELDTFLSSDYGVLKGKPKELAKWRESHQPMHWIAEFFAQVSKGGFDVIVGNPPYIEMSKIAYGLPHLTLAGTGNLFSVCVERSLALLSDGGRFGMIVPISAVSTPRMFPLLQLLSQVGSTHFANFAVRPGKLFVG
;
A
#
# COMPACT_ATOMS: atom_id res chain seq x y z
N ARG A 1 33.88 -9.95 -11.54
CA ARG A 1 33.95 -9.56 -10.10
C ARG A 1 34.52 -8.16 -9.95
N ASP A 2 35.71 -7.94 -10.51
CA ASP A 2 36.48 -6.71 -10.33
C ASP A 2 35.74 -5.47 -10.88
N PHE A 3 35.05 -5.59 -12.01
CA PHE A 3 34.26 -4.47 -12.53
C PHE A 3 32.91 -4.28 -11.81
N LEU A 4 32.06 -5.31 -11.76
CA LEU A 4 30.67 -5.16 -11.26
C LEU A 4 30.60 -4.80 -9.77
N LEU A 5 31.45 -5.38 -8.92
CA LEU A 5 31.45 -5.02 -7.49
C LEU A 5 31.95 -3.59 -7.26
N VAL A 6 32.95 -3.16 -8.03
CA VAL A 6 33.44 -1.78 -8.00
C VAL A 6 32.35 -0.83 -8.50
N LEU A 7 31.69 -1.14 -9.61
CA LEU A 7 30.56 -0.35 -10.13
C LEU A 7 29.42 -0.24 -9.10
N PHE A 8 29.05 -1.34 -8.45
CA PHE A 8 27.95 -1.35 -7.49
C PHE A 8 28.31 -0.61 -6.20
N HIS A 9 29.40 -0.97 -5.53
CA HIS A 9 29.68 -0.44 -4.18
C HIS A 9 30.48 0.86 -4.18
N GLU A 10 31.47 0.99 -5.06
CA GLU A 10 32.31 2.20 -5.14
C GLU A 10 31.76 3.23 -6.14
N GLY A 11 31.04 2.78 -7.16
CA GLY A 11 30.30 3.65 -8.07
C GLY A 11 28.95 4.05 -7.49
N LEU A 12 27.93 3.23 -7.70
CA LEU A 12 26.52 3.52 -7.38
C LEU A 12 26.27 3.62 -5.87
N GLY A 13 27.08 2.97 -5.05
CA GLY A 13 26.98 2.90 -3.59
C GLY A 13 27.78 3.94 -2.81
N LYS A 14 28.61 4.76 -3.46
CA LYS A 14 29.47 5.76 -2.79
C LYS A 14 29.38 7.15 -3.44
N PRO A 15 29.29 8.24 -2.67
CA PRO A 15 29.26 9.61 -3.20
C PRO A 15 30.47 9.89 -4.09
N GLU A 16 30.27 10.60 -5.21
CA GLU A 16 31.31 10.85 -6.20
C GLU A 16 32.55 11.48 -5.59
N ASP A 17 32.40 12.47 -4.72
CA ASP A 17 33.51 13.16 -4.03
C ASP A 17 34.36 12.24 -3.15
N ASN A 18 33.81 11.10 -2.71
CA ASN A 18 34.49 10.13 -1.85
C ASN A 18 35.10 8.96 -2.64
N ARG A 19 34.99 8.94 -3.98
CA ARG A 19 35.58 7.90 -4.84
C ARG A 19 37.05 8.20 -5.14
N GLU A 20 37.88 7.16 -5.12
CA GLU A 20 39.28 7.24 -5.54
C GLU A 20 39.38 7.63 -7.03
N LYS A 21 40.48 8.28 -7.41
CA LYS A 21 40.62 8.85 -8.76
C LYS A 21 40.64 7.74 -9.81
N GLU A 22 41.36 6.66 -9.53
CA GLU A 22 41.51 5.47 -10.36
C GLU A 22 40.15 4.83 -10.64
N ILE A 23 39.28 4.74 -9.63
CA ILE A 23 37.92 4.22 -9.77
C ILE A 23 37.08 5.11 -10.68
N ARG A 24 37.17 6.44 -10.53
CA ARG A 24 36.44 7.38 -11.43
C ARG A 24 36.89 7.26 -12.88
N GLU A 25 38.17 6.99 -13.11
CA GLU A 25 38.73 6.75 -14.45
C GLU A 25 38.25 5.39 -15.01
N GLU A 26 38.11 4.36 -14.17
CA GLU A 26 37.68 3.01 -14.57
C GLU A 26 36.19 2.90 -14.89
N ILE A 27 35.31 3.40 -14.02
CA ILE A 27 33.84 3.26 -14.18
C ILE A 27 33.20 4.46 -14.90
N GLY A 28 33.92 5.56 -15.05
CA GLY A 28 33.43 6.79 -15.67
C GLY A 28 32.43 7.56 -14.80
N ARG A 29 31.58 8.36 -15.45
CA ARG A 29 30.62 9.25 -14.79
C ARG A 29 29.34 8.49 -14.41
N VAL A 30 29.29 8.00 -13.18
CA VAL A 30 28.18 7.23 -12.61
C VAL A 30 27.55 7.99 -11.44
N PRO A 31 26.22 8.18 -11.37
CA PRO A 31 25.58 8.88 -10.25
C PRO A 31 25.71 8.09 -8.95
N TYR A 32 25.60 8.78 -7.82
CA TYR A 32 25.46 8.14 -6.52
C TYR A 32 23.98 7.88 -6.26
N LEU A 33 23.58 6.61 -6.26
CA LEU A 33 22.18 6.20 -6.04
C LEU A 33 21.97 5.68 -4.62
N ASN A 34 22.78 4.74 -4.16
CA ASN A 34 22.58 4.04 -2.89
C ASN A 34 21.10 3.64 -2.65
N GLY A 35 20.54 3.85 -1.45
CA GLY A 35 19.19 3.42 -1.05
C GLY A 35 19.09 1.98 -0.57
N GLY A 36 20.20 1.39 -0.11
CA GLY A 36 20.25 -0.01 0.32
C GLY A 36 20.34 -1.02 -0.83
N LEU A 37 19.93 -0.64 -2.05
CA LEU A 37 20.02 -1.48 -3.26
C LEU A 37 21.46 -1.87 -3.63
N PHE A 38 22.40 -0.94 -3.42
CA PHE A 38 23.83 -1.13 -3.74
C PHE A 38 24.70 -1.34 -2.49
N ASP A 39 24.07 -1.57 -1.32
CA ASP A 39 24.79 -2.06 -0.15
C ASP A 39 25.32 -3.48 -0.42
N VAL A 40 26.38 -3.88 0.28
CA VAL A 40 26.88 -5.25 0.21
C VAL A 40 25.79 -6.22 0.68
N HIS A 41 25.33 -7.09 -0.22
CA HIS A 41 24.21 -7.98 0.04
C HIS A 41 24.62 -9.20 0.89
N GLU A 42 23.66 -9.78 1.64
CA GLU A 42 23.91 -10.95 2.51
C GLU A 42 24.50 -12.14 1.73
N ILE A 43 24.07 -12.32 0.48
CA ILE A 43 24.60 -13.36 -0.44
C ILE A 43 26.09 -13.12 -0.72
N GLU A 44 26.51 -11.88 -0.94
CA GLU A 44 27.91 -11.56 -1.21
C GLU A 44 28.78 -11.81 0.03
N ILE A 45 28.24 -11.54 1.22
CA ILE A 45 28.90 -11.83 2.49
C ILE A 45 29.00 -13.34 2.74
N ALA A 46 27.92 -14.08 2.47
CA ALA A 46 27.85 -15.52 2.68
C ALA A 46 28.70 -16.31 1.67
N TYR A 47 28.79 -15.83 0.43
CA TYR A 47 29.46 -16.50 -0.68
C TYR A 47 30.59 -15.65 -1.27
N ARG A 48 31.52 -15.21 -0.43
CA ARG A 48 32.65 -14.34 -0.85
C ARG A 48 33.53 -14.91 -1.96
N GLU A 49 33.53 -16.22 -2.14
CA GLU A 49 34.33 -16.91 -3.16
C GLU A 49 33.53 -17.20 -4.45
N ILE A 50 32.27 -16.73 -4.55
CA ILE A 50 31.49 -16.92 -5.77
C ILE A 50 32.20 -16.27 -6.95
N ASN A 51 32.41 -17.04 -8.00
CA ASN A 51 33.01 -16.57 -9.24
C ASN A 51 32.11 -16.98 -10.41
N ILE A 52 31.49 -15.98 -11.02
CA ILE A 52 30.65 -16.13 -12.21
C ILE A 52 31.50 -15.69 -13.39
N ARG A 53 31.62 -16.57 -14.40
CA ARG A 53 32.41 -16.29 -15.59
C ARG A 53 31.82 -15.12 -16.38
N ASP A 54 32.69 -14.31 -16.98
CA ASP A 54 32.29 -13.12 -17.73
C ASP A 54 31.36 -13.46 -18.89
N GLU A 55 31.54 -14.62 -19.54
CA GLU A 55 30.66 -15.06 -20.64
C GLU A 55 29.19 -15.21 -20.22
N ALA A 56 28.92 -15.42 -18.92
CA ALA A 56 27.54 -15.45 -18.41
C ALA A 56 26.91 -14.05 -18.39
N PHE A 57 27.68 -13.03 -18.01
CA PHE A 57 27.23 -11.64 -18.00
C PHE A 57 27.14 -11.06 -19.40
N GLU A 58 28.10 -11.36 -20.27
CA GLU A 58 28.06 -10.98 -21.69
C GLU A 58 26.75 -11.44 -22.34
N ARG A 59 26.35 -12.71 -22.13
CA ARG A 59 25.07 -13.23 -22.62
C ARG A 59 23.85 -12.51 -22.04
N ILE A 60 23.91 -12.03 -20.80
CA ILE A 60 22.83 -11.26 -20.18
C ILE A 60 22.76 -9.86 -20.79
N PHE A 61 23.90 -9.19 -20.99
CA PHE A 61 23.97 -7.88 -21.62
C PHE A 61 23.56 -7.93 -23.09
N GLU A 62 24.06 -8.90 -23.87
CA GLU A 62 23.62 -9.15 -25.25
C GLU A 62 22.12 -9.40 -25.36
N PHE A 63 21.51 -10.02 -24.34
CA PHE A 63 20.06 -10.17 -24.28
C PHE A 63 19.37 -8.83 -24.00
N PHE A 64 19.83 -8.06 -23.01
CA PHE A 64 19.23 -6.77 -22.67
C PHE A 64 19.44 -5.69 -23.74
N ASP A 65 20.54 -5.74 -24.49
CA ASP A 65 20.85 -4.84 -25.61
C ASP A 65 19.92 -5.03 -26.82
N GLN A 66 19.16 -6.13 -26.85
CA GLN A 66 18.09 -6.33 -27.85
C GLN A 66 16.87 -5.44 -27.60
N TYR A 67 16.80 -4.80 -26.43
CA TYR A 67 15.67 -4.00 -25.97
C TYR A 67 16.05 -2.53 -25.79
N ASN A 68 15.09 -1.65 -26.06
CA ASN A 68 15.22 -0.22 -25.80
C ASN A 68 14.70 0.06 -24.39
N TRP A 69 15.55 0.62 -23.54
CA TRP A 69 15.18 0.92 -22.16
C TRP A 69 14.67 2.35 -22.04
N HIS A 70 13.45 2.49 -21.55
CA HIS A 70 12.81 3.77 -21.31
C HIS A 70 12.31 3.83 -19.88
N LEU A 71 12.54 4.97 -19.22
CA LEU A 71 11.99 5.22 -17.89
C LEU A 71 10.55 5.73 -17.97
N ASP A 72 10.13 6.23 -19.13
CA ASP A 72 8.78 6.72 -19.36
C ASP A 72 7.85 5.65 -19.95
N THR A 73 6.55 5.90 -19.85
CA THR A 73 5.49 5.01 -20.32
C THR A 73 5.13 5.23 -21.78
N ARG A 74 6.06 5.78 -22.60
CA ARG A 74 5.78 6.00 -24.02
C ARG A 74 5.49 4.66 -24.69
N ILE A 75 4.31 4.57 -25.30
CA ILE A 75 3.94 3.43 -26.13
C ILE A 75 4.63 3.61 -27.48
N THR A 76 5.91 3.25 -27.55
CA THR A 76 6.58 3.03 -28.82
C THR A 76 6.19 1.66 -29.36
N ALA A 77 5.77 1.60 -30.62
CA ALA A 77 5.22 0.39 -31.24
C ALA A 77 6.31 -0.59 -31.73
N SER A 78 7.53 -0.53 -31.19
CA SER A 78 8.65 -1.33 -31.72
C SER A 78 8.62 -2.79 -31.23
N GLY A 79 7.87 -3.07 -30.15
CA GLY A 79 7.79 -4.39 -29.53
C GLY A 79 9.07 -4.82 -28.79
N ARG A 80 10.06 -3.92 -28.70
CA ARG A 80 11.34 -4.11 -28.00
C ARG A 80 11.57 -3.10 -26.88
N ASP A 81 10.56 -2.33 -26.54
CA ASP A 81 10.66 -1.28 -25.53
C ASP A 81 10.37 -1.86 -24.14
N ILE A 82 11.29 -1.64 -23.20
CA ILE A 82 11.16 -2.03 -21.80
C ILE A 82 11.03 -0.77 -20.95
N ASN A 83 10.01 -0.75 -20.11
CA ASN A 83 9.79 0.30 -19.12
C ASN A 83 9.48 -0.32 -17.74
N PRO A 84 9.41 0.48 -16.65
CA PRO A 84 9.14 -0.03 -15.31
C PRO A 84 7.87 -0.89 -15.19
N ASP A 85 6.83 -0.61 -15.99
CA ASP A 85 5.57 -1.36 -15.96
C ASP A 85 5.71 -2.74 -16.60
N VAL A 86 6.39 -2.83 -17.75
CA VAL A 86 6.72 -4.10 -18.42
C VAL A 86 7.59 -4.97 -17.51
N ILE A 87 8.58 -4.37 -16.87
CA ILE A 87 9.44 -5.06 -15.90
C ILE A 87 8.60 -5.57 -14.72
N GLY A 88 7.72 -4.73 -14.19
CA GLY A 88 6.78 -5.11 -13.13
C GLY A 88 5.95 -6.34 -13.51
N TYR A 89 5.36 -6.33 -14.71
CA TYR A 89 4.58 -7.45 -15.24
C TYR A 89 5.41 -8.73 -15.41
N ILE A 90 6.63 -8.64 -15.95
CA ILE A 90 7.52 -9.80 -16.13
C ILE A 90 7.89 -10.41 -14.77
N PHE A 91 8.32 -9.58 -13.83
CA PHE A 91 8.69 -10.04 -12.50
C PHE A 91 7.51 -10.64 -11.74
N GLU A 92 6.34 -10.03 -11.87
CA GLU A 92 5.11 -10.54 -11.28
C GLU A 92 4.72 -11.90 -11.85
N LYS A 93 4.79 -12.08 -13.18
CA LYS A 93 4.57 -13.38 -13.81
C LYS A 93 5.59 -14.43 -13.33
N TYR A 94 6.87 -14.05 -13.25
CA TYR A 94 7.92 -14.93 -12.75
C TYR A 94 7.70 -15.38 -11.31
N ILE A 95 7.27 -14.47 -10.42
CA ILE A 95 6.94 -14.80 -9.03
C ILE A 95 5.71 -15.70 -8.98
N ASN A 96 4.67 -15.42 -9.76
CA ASN A 96 3.47 -16.26 -9.81
C ASN A 96 3.78 -17.68 -10.34
N ASP A 97 4.64 -17.81 -11.36
CA ASP A 97 5.04 -19.11 -11.92
C ASP A 97 5.89 -19.92 -10.92
N ARG A 98 6.72 -19.25 -10.10
CA ARG A 98 7.48 -19.90 -9.01
C ARG A 98 6.65 -20.18 -7.77
N ALA A 99 5.65 -19.35 -7.50
CA ALA A 99 4.68 -19.55 -6.44
C ALA A 99 3.69 -20.63 -6.86
N ALA A 100 4.12 -21.90 -6.85
CA ALA A 100 3.24 -23.08 -6.99
C ALA A 100 2.15 -23.18 -5.89
N MET A 101 1.91 -22.12 -5.11
CA MET A 101 1.06 -22.05 -3.94
C MET A 101 0.32 -20.70 -3.84
N GLY A 102 -0.68 -20.47 -4.69
CA GLY A 102 -1.77 -19.53 -4.36
C GLY A 102 -1.45 -18.02 -4.32
N ALA A 103 -0.34 -17.58 -4.90
CA ALA A 103 -0.13 -16.18 -5.25
C ALA A 103 -0.86 -15.91 -6.57
N TYR A 104 -1.84 -15.01 -6.55
CA TYR A 104 -2.63 -14.65 -7.73
C TYR A 104 -2.41 -13.20 -8.07
N TYR A 105 -2.10 -12.94 -9.34
CA TYR A 105 -2.09 -11.59 -9.88
C TYR A 105 -3.42 -10.89 -9.59
N THR A 106 -3.33 -9.69 -9.02
CA THR A 106 -4.48 -8.82 -8.83
C THR A 106 -4.36 -7.69 -9.83
N LYS A 107 -5.31 -7.61 -10.76
CA LYS A 107 -5.37 -6.54 -11.75
C LYS A 107 -5.44 -5.17 -11.08
N GLU A 108 -4.87 -4.17 -11.74
CA GLU A 108 -4.78 -2.78 -11.26
C GLU A 108 -6.14 -2.14 -10.97
N ASP A 109 -7.19 -2.51 -11.72
CA ASP A 109 -8.55 -2.05 -11.47
C ASP A 109 -9.09 -2.53 -10.12
N ILE A 110 -8.79 -3.78 -9.75
CA ILE A 110 -9.21 -4.37 -8.47
C ILE A 110 -8.36 -3.82 -7.32
N THR A 111 -7.03 -3.77 -7.44
CA THR A 111 -6.17 -3.20 -6.38
C THR A 111 -6.50 -1.73 -6.16
N GLY A 112 -6.67 -0.95 -7.23
CA GLY A 112 -7.09 0.45 -7.18
C GLY A 112 -8.45 0.65 -6.53
N TYR A 113 -9.44 -0.20 -6.85
CA TYR A 113 -10.76 -0.15 -6.20
C TYR A 113 -10.66 -0.38 -4.69
N ILE A 114 -9.96 -1.44 -4.26
CA ILE A 114 -9.83 -1.76 -2.83
C ILE A 114 -9.04 -0.66 -2.11
N SER A 115 -7.92 -0.22 -2.66
CA SER A 115 -7.09 0.85 -2.06
C SER A 115 -7.85 2.15 -1.91
N ARG A 116 -8.55 2.65 -2.94
CA ARG A 116 -9.33 3.91 -2.85
C ARG A 116 -10.43 3.85 -1.81
N ASN A 117 -11.20 2.76 -1.82
CA ASN A 117 -12.33 2.58 -0.89
C ASN A 117 -11.89 2.22 0.53
N THR A 118 -10.59 2.10 0.80
CA THR A 118 -10.04 1.86 2.15
C THR A 118 -9.25 3.06 2.64
N ILE A 119 -8.37 3.62 1.80
CA ILE A 119 -7.49 4.76 2.15
C ILE A 119 -8.29 6.05 2.26
N ILE A 120 -9.11 6.40 1.28
CA ILE A 120 -9.80 7.69 1.26
C ILE A 120 -10.76 7.84 2.45
N PRO A 121 -11.58 6.83 2.83
CA PRO A 121 -12.38 6.92 4.04
C PRO A 121 -11.55 7.14 5.31
N PHE A 122 -10.37 6.51 5.44
CA PHE A 122 -9.47 6.78 6.56
C PHE A 122 -9.01 8.24 6.58
N LEU A 123 -8.57 8.77 5.43
CA LEU A 123 -8.11 10.16 5.31
C LEU A 123 -9.21 11.15 5.70
N PHE A 124 -10.45 10.89 5.29
CA PHE A 124 -11.60 11.71 5.66
C PHE A 124 -11.93 11.64 7.15
N ASP A 125 -11.92 10.45 7.75
CA ASP A 125 -12.14 10.29 9.19
C ASP A 125 -11.06 11.01 10.00
N ASP A 126 -9.80 10.91 9.57
CA ASP A 126 -8.67 11.55 10.23
C ASP A 126 -8.68 13.08 10.08
N ALA A 127 -9.01 13.59 8.88
CA ALA A 127 -9.22 15.01 8.64
C ALA A 127 -10.42 15.55 9.44
N LYS A 128 -11.51 14.79 9.57
CA LYS A 128 -12.69 15.14 10.38
C LYS A 128 -12.36 15.30 11.85
N LYS A 129 -11.45 14.50 12.42
CA LYS A 129 -10.95 14.68 13.81
C LYS A 129 -10.25 16.03 14.00
N ARG A 130 -9.61 16.57 12.97
CA ARG A 130 -8.85 17.83 13.00
C ARG A 130 -9.68 19.06 12.60
N CYS A 131 -10.67 18.89 11.72
CA CYS A 131 -11.49 19.98 11.17
C CYS A 131 -12.99 19.63 11.17
N ALA A 132 -13.55 19.24 12.33
CA ALA A 132 -14.92 18.75 12.44
C ALA A 132 -16.01 19.68 11.86
N THR A 133 -15.77 21.00 11.84
CA THR A 133 -16.70 21.99 11.29
C THR A 133 -16.94 21.82 9.79
N ALA A 134 -15.93 21.43 9.01
CA ALA A 134 -16.06 21.23 7.58
C ALA A 134 -16.92 20.01 7.21
N PHE A 135 -17.01 19.02 8.11
CA PHE A 135 -17.67 17.74 7.89
C PHE A 135 -19.09 17.66 8.48
N LYS A 136 -19.63 18.75 9.05
CA LYS A 136 -21.04 18.82 9.45
C LYS A 136 -21.95 18.59 8.23
N PRO A 137 -23.17 18.06 8.39
CA PRO A 137 -24.09 17.82 7.26
C PRO A 137 -24.33 19.03 6.35
N ASP A 138 -24.28 20.24 6.88
CA ASP A 138 -24.42 21.51 6.16
C ASP A 138 -23.09 22.10 5.66
N GLY A 139 -21.96 21.45 5.96
CA GLY A 139 -20.60 21.86 5.61
C GLY A 139 -20.34 21.91 4.10
N GLY A 140 -19.31 22.69 3.73
CA GLY A 140 -18.96 22.95 2.33
C GLY A 140 -18.68 21.70 1.51
N ILE A 141 -18.03 20.68 2.10
CA ILE A 141 -17.66 19.45 1.39
C ILE A 141 -18.88 18.69 0.85
N TRP A 142 -19.99 18.65 1.60
CA TRP A 142 -21.22 17.96 1.17
C TRP A 142 -22.06 18.81 0.23
N ARG A 143 -21.77 20.11 0.11
CA ARG A 143 -22.38 20.97 -0.93
C ARG A 143 -21.94 20.54 -2.32
N LEU A 144 -20.71 20.05 -2.48
CA LEU A 144 -20.20 19.52 -3.74
C LEU A 144 -21.13 18.44 -4.33
N LEU A 145 -21.54 17.46 -3.51
CA LEU A 145 -22.47 16.40 -3.91
C LEU A 145 -23.84 16.94 -4.35
N ARG A 146 -24.33 17.98 -3.65
CA ARG A 146 -25.65 18.58 -3.93
C ARG A 146 -25.66 19.40 -5.21
N GLU A 147 -24.61 20.19 -5.44
CA GLU A 147 -24.52 21.11 -6.56
C GLU A 147 -24.17 20.39 -7.86
N ASN A 148 -23.32 19.36 -7.81
CA ASN A 148 -22.83 18.65 -8.99
C ASN A 148 -22.90 17.11 -8.83
N PRO A 149 -24.08 16.52 -8.59
CA PRO A 149 -24.20 15.09 -8.27
C PRO A 149 -23.64 14.15 -9.35
N ASP A 150 -23.85 14.46 -10.64
CA ASP A 150 -23.36 13.66 -11.77
C ASP A 150 -21.82 13.55 -11.82
N ARG A 151 -21.11 14.55 -11.26
CA ARG A 151 -19.64 14.59 -11.24
C ARG A 151 -19.03 13.41 -10.49
N TYR A 152 -19.74 12.90 -9.48
CA TYR A 152 -19.28 11.84 -8.58
C TYR A 152 -19.85 10.47 -8.95
N ILE A 153 -20.50 10.35 -10.10
CA ILE A 153 -21.00 9.08 -10.62
C ILE A 153 -20.06 8.61 -11.73
N TYR A 154 -19.62 7.34 -11.65
CA TYR A 154 -18.68 6.77 -12.62
C TYR A 154 -19.23 6.84 -14.07
N PRO A 155 -18.36 7.10 -15.07
CA PRO A 155 -18.79 7.23 -16.48
C PRO A 155 -19.60 6.04 -17.02
N ALA A 156 -19.32 4.82 -16.54
CA ALA A 156 -20.08 3.63 -16.94
C ALA A 156 -21.57 3.73 -16.58
N VAL A 157 -21.90 4.22 -15.38
CA VAL A 157 -23.29 4.41 -14.93
C VAL A 157 -23.99 5.47 -15.79
N LYS A 158 -23.24 6.50 -16.19
CA LYS A 158 -23.71 7.65 -16.99
C LYS A 158 -23.83 7.40 -18.48
N HIS A 159 -23.41 6.22 -18.95
CA HIS A 159 -23.33 5.93 -20.37
C HIS A 159 -24.69 6.09 -21.07
N GLY A 160 -24.72 6.94 -22.10
CA GLY A 160 -25.91 7.24 -22.89
C GLY A 160 -26.89 8.22 -22.22
N LEU A 161 -26.53 8.78 -21.06
CA LEU A 161 -27.27 9.83 -20.35
C LEU A 161 -26.56 11.18 -20.44
N THR A 162 -25.36 11.27 -19.86
CA THR A 162 -24.57 12.50 -19.80
C THR A 162 -23.19 12.34 -20.46
N VAL A 163 -22.74 11.11 -20.68
CA VAL A 163 -21.43 10.79 -21.27
C VAL A 163 -21.52 9.56 -22.19
N ASP A 164 -20.71 9.51 -23.25
CA ASP A 164 -20.33 8.25 -23.92
C ASP A 164 -19.11 7.65 -23.19
N PHE A 165 -19.32 6.53 -22.49
CA PHE A 165 -18.27 5.87 -21.69
C PHE A 165 -17.07 5.43 -22.52
N ARG A 166 -17.26 5.13 -23.82
CA ARG A 166 -16.19 4.62 -24.69
C ARG A 166 -15.22 5.72 -25.12
N THR A 167 -15.74 6.94 -25.28
CA THR A 167 -14.96 8.08 -25.78
C THR A 167 -14.70 9.14 -24.71
N GLY A 168 -15.42 9.09 -23.58
CA GLY A 168 -15.43 10.14 -22.55
C GLY A 168 -16.17 11.41 -22.98
N ALA A 169 -16.76 11.46 -24.17
CA ALA A 169 -17.43 12.64 -24.68
C ALA A 169 -18.71 12.95 -23.89
N LYS A 170 -18.89 14.21 -23.49
CA LYS A 170 -20.16 14.67 -22.89
C LYS A 170 -21.27 14.66 -23.92
N LEU A 171 -22.48 14.35 -23.47
CA LEU A 171 -23.69 14.36 -24.29
C LEU A 171 -24.53 15.60 -23.97
N ASP A 172 -24.98 16.33 -24.98
CA ASP A 172 -25.85 17.50 -24.81
C ASP A 172 -27.24 17.11 -24.27
N LYS A 173 -27.68 15.88 -24.59
CA LYS A 173 -28.95 15.33 -24.16
C LYS A 173 -28.86 13.80 -24.00
N PRO A 174 -29.61 13.22 -23.05
CA PRO A 174 -29.71 11.77 -22.93
C PRO A 174 -30.26 11.12 -24.20
N PHE A 175 -29.74 9.93 -24.55
CA PHE A 175 -30.33 9.14 -25.62
C PHE A 175 -31.70 8.63 -25.19
N LYS A 176 -32.71 8.82 -26.05
CA LYS A 176 -34.07 8.36 -25.80
C LYS A 176 -34.09 6.83 -25.89
N LEU A 177 -34.71 6.18 -24.90
CA LEU A 177 -34.97 4.74 -24.98
C LEU A 177 -35.82 4.42 -26.22
N PRO A 178 -35.54 3.31 -26.94
CA PRO A 178 -36.41 2.84 -28.01
C PRO A 178 -37.85 2.66 -27.52
N ASP A 179 -38.84 2.96 -28.35
CA ASP A 179 -40.25 3.01 -27.91
C ASP A 179 -40.74 1.65 -27.37
N ASN A 180 -40.28 0.53 -27.97
CA ASN A 180 -40.54 -0.84 -27.50
C ASN A 180 -39.92 -1.15 -26.13
N ILE A 181 -38.82 -0.50 -25.77
CA ILE A 181 -38.19 -0.64 -24.45
C ILE A 181 -38.87 0.28 -23.43
N ALA A 182 -39.12 1.54 -23.82
CA ALA A 182 -39.76 2.55 -22.98
C ALA A 182 -41.17 2.14 -22.53
N ALA A 183 -41.95 1.47 -23.40
CA ALA A 183 -43.26 0.95 -23.04
C ALA A 183 -43.19 -0.07 -21.89
N GLY A 184 -42.14 -0.90 -21.87
CA GLY A 184 -41.87 -1.90 -20.85
C GLY A 184 -41.49 -1.36 -19.46
N VAL A 185 -41.17 -0.06 -19.35
CA VAL A 185 -40.80 0.58 -18.08
C VAL A 185 -42.03 0.72 -17.18
N ARG A 186 -43.16 1.16 -17.75
CA ARG A 186 -44.43 1.36 -17.02
C ARG A 186 -45.30 0.10 -16.99
N ASP A 187 -45.16 -0.76 -17.98
CA ASP A 187 -45.95 -1.99 -18.13
C ASP A 187 -45.04 -3.20 -18.36
N VAL A 188 -44.95 -4.06 -17.35
CA VAL A 188 -44.11 -5.28 -17.39
C VAL A 188 -44.52 -6.21 -18.54
N GLY A 189 -45.79 -6.20 -18.95
CA GLY A 189 -46.30 -7.01 -20.07
C GLY A 189 -45.73 -6.63 -21.43
N GLN A 190 -45.11 -5.45 -21.55
CA GLN A 190 -44.55 -4.93 -22.80
C GLN A 190 -43.02 -5.09 -22.90
N ARG A 191 -42.39 -5.88 -22.02
CA ARG A 191 -40.94 -6.10 -21.98
C ARG A 191 -40.43 -7.14 -22.99
N GLY A 192 -40.91 -7.10 -24.24
CA GLY A 192 -40.60 -8.10 -25.26
C GLY A 192 -39.10 -8.19 -25.59
N ASP A 193 -38.44 -7.05 -25.80
CA ASP A 193 -37.02 -6.99 -26.24
C ASP A 193 -36.02 -6.78 -25.08
N TRP A 194 -36.49 -6.77 -23.83
CA TRP A 194 -35.65 -6.41 -22.68
C TRP A 194 -34.48 -7.38 -22.42
N GLY A 195 -34.56 -8.63 -22.91
CA GLY A 195 -33.49 -9.62 -22.78
C GLY A 195 -32.44 -9.55 -23.89
N LYS A 196 -32.62 -8.70 -24.92
CA LYS A 196 -31.63 -8.53 -25.99
C LYS A 196 -30.53 -7.58 -25.54
N VAL A 197 -29.33 -7.80 -26.06
CA VAL A 197 -28.19 -6.89 -25.92
C VAL A 197 -28.61 -5.51 -26.45
N ALA A 198 -28.33 -4.47 -25.66
CA ALA A 198 -28.63 -3.09 -26.02
C ALA A 198 -27.64 -2.57 -27.07
N SER A 199 -28.01 -1.49 -27.75
CA SER A 199 -27.13 -0.86 -28.73
C SER A 199 -25.95 -0.17 -28.03
N GLU A 200 -24.77 -0.19 -28.66
CA GLU A 200 -23.51 0.29 -28.06
C GLU A 200 -23.47 1.79 -27.73
N ASP A 201 -24.41 2.58 -28.26
CA ASP A 201 -24.59 4.00 -27.91
C ASP A 201 -25.26 4.19 -26.53
N MET A 202 -25.99 3.17 -26.06
CA MET A 202 -26.74 3.23 -24.80
C MET A 202 -26.32 2.17 -23.79
N GLY A 203 -25.91 0.99 -24.25
CA GLY A 203 -25.53 -0.14 -23.42
C GLY A 203 -24.01 -0.28 -23.28
N LEU A 204 -23.57 -0.64 -22.08
CA LEU A 204 -22.21 -1.11 -21.84
C LEU A 204 -21.98 -2.46 -22.56
N PRO A 205 -20.71 -2.90 -22.73
CA PRO A 205 -20.44 -4.18 -23.36
C PRO A 205 -21.23 -5.32 -22.70
N THR A 206 -21.94 -6.10 -23.53
CA THR A 206 -22.81 -7.23 -23.13
C THR A 206 -24.08 -6.86 -22.36
N GLU A 207 -24.33 -5.58 -22.07
CA GLU A 207 -25.50 -5.12 -21.32
C GLU A 207 -26.79 -5.35 -22.11
N THR A 208 -27.79 -5.95 -21.47
CA THR A 208 -29.14 -6.11 -22.01
C THR A 208 -29.97 -4.85 -21.81
N TRP A 209 -31.06 -4.67 -22.57
CA TRP A 209 -31.98 -3.54 -22.37
C TRP A 209 -32.56 -3.48 -20.96
N ARG A 210 -32.75 -4.61 -20.29
CA ARG A 210 -33.15 -4.68 -18.88
C ARG A 210 -32.11 -4.04 -17.96
N GLU A 211 -30.84 -4.36 -18.17
CA GLU A 211 -29.73 -3.83 -17.38
C GLU A 211 -29.51 -2.33 -17.68
N VAL A 212 -29.65 -1.90 -18.94
CA VAL A 212 -29.63 -0.47 -19.29
C VAL A 212 -30.70 0.31 -18.52
N VAL A 213 -31.94 -0.18 -18.50
CA VAL A 213 -33.03 0.49 -17.76
C VAL A 213 -32.70 0.53 -16.27
N ALA A 214 -32.27 -0.58 -15.67
CA ALA A 214 -31.89 -0.63 -14.26
C ALA A 214 -30.73 0.31 -13.92
N ARG A 215 -29.73 0.42 -14.79
CA ARG A 215 -28.60 1.34 -14.63
C ARG A 215 -29.04 2.80 -14.71
N ARG A 216 -29.97 3.14 -15.61
CA ARG A 216 -30.55 4.50 -15.71
C ARG A 216 -31.41 4.85 -14.50
N GLU A 217 -32.24 3.91 -14.04
CA GLU A 217 -33.01 4.09 -12.80
C GLU A 217 -32.07 4.29 -11.59
N ARG A 218 -30.98 3.51 -11.52
CA ARG A 218 -29.95 3.67 -10.50
C ARG A 218 -29.26 5.02 -10.58
N HIS A 219 -28.93 5.50 -11.78
CA HIS A 219 -28.39 6.84 -11.98
C HIS A 219 -29.32 7.91 -11.41
N ASP A 220 -30.60 7.87 -11.77
CA ASP A 220 -31.59 8.86 -11.32
C ASP A 220 -31.82 8.81 -9.80
N GLU A 221 -31.79 7.60 -9.21
CA GLU A 221 -31.82 7.41 -7.76
C GLU A 221 -30.62 8.09 -7.08
N LEU A 222 -29.40 7.85 -7.59
CA LEU A 222 -28.17 8.43 -7.05
C LEU A 222 -28.19 9.96 -7.15
N VAL A 223 -28.49 10.51 -8.33
CA VAL A 223 -28.60 11.96 -8.53
C VAL A 223 -29.63 12.57 -7.59
N GLY A 224 -30.80 11.93 -7.44
CA GLY A 224 -31.85 12.39 -6.54
C GLY A 224 -31.41 12.42 -5.06
N LYS A 225 -30.74 11.36 -4.58
CA LYS A 225 -30.22 11.29 -3.20
C LYS A 225 -29.18 12.36 -2.92
N LEU A 226 -28.22 12.52 -3.83
CA LEU A 226 -27.14 13.50 -3.71
C LEU A 226 -27.68 14.94 -3.73
N ALA A 227 -28.56 15.27 -4.68
CA ALA A 227 -29.16 16.60 -4.80
C ALA A 227 -29.98 17.01 -3.57
N LYS A 228 -30.66 16.04 -2.92
CA LYS A 228 -31.42 16.28 -1.69
C LYS A 228 -30.55 16.44 -0.43
N GLY A 229 -29.25 16.17 -0.52
CA GLY A 229 -28.34 16.22 0.62
C GLY A 229 -28.54 15.06 1.60
N GLU A 230 -28.99 13.91 1.11
CA GLU A 230 -29.18 12.71 1.95
C GLU A 230 -27.86 12.03 2.31
N VAL A 231 -26.78 12.33 1.58
CA VAL A 231 -25.45 11.73 1.74
C VAL A 231 -24.51 12.72 2.43
N THR A 232 -24.07 12.38 3.65
CA THR A 232 -23.24 13.27 4.50
C THR A 232 -22.13 12.53 5.26
N ASP A 233 -21.87 11.28 4.89
CA ASP A 233 -20.75 10.51 5.42
C ASP A 233 -19.94 9.87 4.30
N ILE A 234 -18.61 9.82 4.46
CA ILE A 234 -17.70 9.31 3.42
C ILE A 234 -17.93 7.83 3.13
N ASN A 235 -18.40 7.06 4.13
CA ASN A 235 -18.68 5.63 3.98
C ASN A 235 -19.90 5.35 3.09
N GLU A 236 -20.82 6.32 3.01
CA GLU A 236 -21.97 6.20 2.11
C GLU A 236 -21.53 6.23 0.65
N LEU A 237 -20.42 6.91 0.30
CA LEU A 237 -19.89 6.93 -1.07
C LEU A 237 -19.40 5.54 -1.48
N VAL A 238 -18.81 4.78 -0.56
CA VAL A 238 -18.43 3.37 -0.79
C VAL A 238 -19.69 2.53 -1.03
N THR A 239 -20.71 2.70 -0.18
CA THR A 239 -21.98 1.95 -0.28
C THR A 239 -22.73 2.25 -1.58
N LEU A 240 -22.72 3.51 -2.00
CA LEU A 240 -23.40 3.97 -3.21
C LEU A 240 -22.57 3.72 -4.49
N ASN A 241 -21.32 3.26 -4.34
CA ASN A 241 -20.33 3.08 -5.40
C ASN A 241 -20.13 4.36 -6.23
N LEU A 242 -19.83 5.45 -5.54
CA LEU A 242 -19.54 6.76 -6.12
C LEU A 242 -18.03 6.91 -6.39
N ASP A 243 -17.68 7.86 -7.25
CA ASP A 243 -16.29 8.26 -7.53
C ASP A 243 -15.72 9.04 -6.34
N ILE A 244 -15.32 8.26 -5.33
CA ILE A 244 -14.82 8.76 -4.04
C ILE A 244 -13.48 9.49 -4.18
N GLU A 245 -12.68 9.15 -5.19
CA GLU A 245 -11.43 9.82 -5.49
C GLU A 245 -11.66 11.20 -6.09
N ARG A 246 -12.55 11.34 -7.08
CA ARG A 246 -12.91 12.67 -7.59
C ARG A 246 -13.52 13.54 -6.50
N PHE A 247 -14.35 12.95 -5.63
CA PHE A 247 -14.91 13.67 -4.47
C PHE A 247 -13.83 14.14 -3.50
N ALA A 248 -12.87 13.29 -3.15
CA ALA A 248 -11.75 13.64 -2.28
C ALA A 248 -10.90 14.79 -2.86
N LEU A 249 -10.57 14.71 -4.14
CA LEU A 249 -9.82 15.77 -4.82
C LEU A 249 -10.56 17.10 -4.80
N ASP A 250 -11.85 17.12 -5.17
CA ASP A 250 -12.65 18.35 -5.13
C ASP A 250 -12.78 18.92 -3.71
N ALA A 251 -12.90 18.06 -2.69
CA ALA A 251 -13.00 18.51 -1.30
C ALA A 251 -11.72 19.22 -0.81
N ILE A 252 -10.55 18.83 -1.34
CA ILE A 252 -9.27 19.47 -1.04
C ILE A 252 -9.05 20.71 -1.92
N GLU A 253 -9.23 20.59 -3.23
CA GLU A 253 -9.02 21.65 -4.22
C GLU A 253 -9.96 22.85 -4.00
N GLN A 254 -11.20 22.59 -3.55
CA GLN A 254 -12.23 23.60 -3.31
C GLN A 254 -12.45 23.85 -1.80
N ALA A 255 -11.45 23.54 -0.98
CA ALA A 255 -11.53 23.75 0.46
C ALA A 255 -11.84 25.22 0.79
N GLU A 256 -12.86 25.47 1.61
CA GLU A 256 -13.26 26.82 2.01
C GLU A 256 -12.31 27.45 3.04
N SER A 257 -11.37 26.68 3.59
CA SER A 257 -10.40 27.16 4.59
C SER A 257 -9.06 26.43 4.51
N SER A 258 -8.00 27.15 4.87
CA SER A 258 -6.66 26.56 5.02
C SER A 258 -6.58 25.51 6.12
N ASP A 259 -7.49 25.55 7.10
CA ASP A 259 -7.55 24.56 8.18
C ASP A 259 -8.01 23.19 7.65
N LEU A 260 -8.89 23.17 6.64
CA LEU A 260 -9.31 21.93 5.98
C LEU A 260 -8.17 21.34 5.14
N VAL A 261 -7.46 22.17 4.36
CA VAL A 261 -6.27 21.72 3.61
C VAL A 261 -5.21 21.19 4.56
N LYS A 262 -4.98 21.87 5.69
CA LYS A 262 -4.07 21.41 6.73
C LYS A 262 -4.47 20.04 7.29
N ALA A 263 -5.76 19.85 7.59
CA ALA A 263 -6.27 18.59 8.11
C ALA A 263 -6.04 17.43 7.13
N PHE A 264 -6.27 17.64 5.83
CA PHE A 264 -5.96 16.64 4.80
C PHE A 264 -4.47 16.43 4.61
N TRP A 265 -3.66 17.49 4.59
CA TRP A 265 -2.20 17.38 4.50
C TRP A 265 -1.61 16.54 5.63
N GLU A 266 -2.05 16.78 6.87
CA GLU A 266 -1.63 15.98 8.02
C GLU A 266 -2.11 14.53 7.91
N ALA A 267 -3.34 14.27 7.47
CA ALA A 267 -3.85 12.91 7.28
C ALA A 267 -3.06 12.16 6.19
N VAL A 268 -2.85 12.78 5.03
CA VAL A 268 -2.15 12.23 3.86
C VAL A 268 -0.66 11.97 4.17
N THR A 269 0.00 12.87 4.90
CA THR A 269 1.44 12.71 5.20
C THR A 269 1.75 11.75 6.34
N LEU A 270 0.76 11.44 7.19
CA LEU A 270 0.95 10.59 8.36
C LEU A 270 0.37 9.17 8.21
N VAL A 271 -0.55 8.94 7.27
CA VAL A 271 -1.19 7.63 7.09
C VAL A 271 -0.16 6.53 6.81
N SER A 272 -0.26 5.43 7.55
CA SER A 272 0.52 4.22 7.33
C SER A 272 -0.30 3.15 6.62
N VAL A 273 0.11 2.77 5.41
CA VAL A 273 -0.53 1.76 4.56
C VAL A 273 0.33 0.50 4.53
N LEU A 274 -0.18 -0.60 5.07
CA LEU A 274 0.47 -1.90 5.07
C LEU A 274 -0.16 -2.85 4.04
N ASP A 275 0.68 -3.50 3.25
CA ASP A 275 0.35 -4.79 2.64
C ASP A 275 1.14 -5.93 3.32
N PRO A 276 0.48 -6.81 4.10
CA PRO A 276 1.14 -7.84 4.88
C PRO A 276 1.52 -9.07 4.04
N THR A 277 1.17 -9.11 2.75
CA THR A 277 1.54 -10.18 1.81
C THR A 277 1.78 -9.57 0.44
N CYS A 278 2.74 -8.64 0.38
CA CYS A 278 2.81 -7.65 -0.69
C CYS A 278 3.25 -8.20 -2.05
N GLY A 279 3.86 -9.39 -2.10
CA GLY A 279 4.42 -9.95 -3.31
C GLY A 279 5.34 -8.95 -4.02
N SER A 280 5.06 -8.70 -5.29
CA SER A 280 5.77 -7.73 -6.12
C SER A 280 5.35 -6.27 -5.90
N GLY A 281 4.43 -5.99 -4.97
CA GLY A 281 4.03 -4.64 -4.55
C GLY A 281 2.74 -4.08 -5.17
N ALA A 282 1.86 -4.90 -5.76
CA ALA A 282 0.69 -4.41 -6.50
C ALA A 282 -0.24 -3.46 -5.68
N PHE A 283 -0.53 -3.78 -4.41
CA PHE A 283 -1.32 -2.90 -3.56
C PHE A 283 -0.56 -1.67 -3.07
N LEU A 284 0.77 -1.77 -2.89
CA LEU A 284 1.60 -0.62 -2.51
C LEU A 284 1.65 0.41 -3.65
N PHE A 285 1.71 -0.06 -4.89
CA PHE A 285 1.53 0.79 -6.07
C PHE A 285 0.12 1.38 -6.15
N ALA A 286 -0.92 0.58 -5.92
CA ALA A 286 -2.27 1.12 -5.87
C ALA A 286 -2.43 2.19 -4.78
N ALA A 287 -1.85 1.99 -3.60
CA ALA A 287 -1.83 3.00 -2.53
C ALA A 287 -1.06 4.26 -2.93
N LEU A 288 0.08 4.10 -3.61
CA LEU A 288 0.88 5.20 -4.15
C LEU A 288 0.10 6.03 -5.18
N GLU A 289 -0.62 5.39 -6.10
CA GLU A 289 -1.46 6.07 -7.09
C GLU A 289 -2.68 6.76 -6.46
N VAL A 290 -3.17 6.31 -5.29
CA VAL A 290 -4.21 7.01 -4.53
C VAL A 290 -3.66 8.20 -3.76
N LEU A 291 -2.49 8.07 -3.14
CA LEU A 291 -1.93 9.11 -2.29
C LEU A 291 -1.34 10.27 -3.11
N LYS A 292 -0.72 10.01 -4.26
CA LYS A 292 -0.05 11.02 -5.08
C LYS A 292 -0.99 12.19 -5.45
N PRO A 293 -2.19 11.97 -6.03
CA PRO A 293 -3.12 13.05 -6.31
C PRO A 293 -3.58 13.83 -5.06
N MET A 294 -3.66 13.16 -3.90
CA MET A 294 -4.06 13.82 -2.64
C MET A 294 -2.97 14.76 -2.13
N TYR A 295 -1.69 14.36 -2.27
CA TYR A 295 -0.55 15.24 -2.02
C TYR A 295 -0.57 16.46 -2.95
N ASP A 296 -0.77 16.26 -4.26
CA ASP A 296 -0.85 17.34 -5.25
C ASP A 296 -1.94 18.34 -4.91
N ALA A 297 -3.14 17.83 -4.61
CA ALA A 297 -4.29 18.65 -4.24
C ALA A 297 -4.01 19.48 -2.98
N CYS A 298 -3.34 18.89 -1.98
CA CYS A 298 -2.96 19.61 -0.76
C CYS A 298 -1.93 20.70 -1.04
N LEU A 299 -0.87 20.42 -1.79
CA LEU A 299 0.16 21.41 -2.15
C LEU A 299 -0.43 22.55 -2.98
N SER A 300 -1.27 22.22 -3.96
CA SER A 300 -1.99 23.21 -4.77
C SER A 300 -2.92 24.08 -3.92
N GLY A 301 -3.69 23.47 -3.01
CA GLY A 301 -4.55 24.19 -2.07
C GLY A 301 -3.75 25.11 -1.15
N MET A 302 -2.62 24.63 -0.60
CA MET A 302 -1.70 25.43 0.21
C MET A 302 -1.17 26.64 -0.56
N ALA A 303 -0.72 26.43 -1.80
CA ALA A 303 -0.20 27.50 -2.65
C ALA A 303 -1.26 28.59 -2.90
N GLY A 304 -2.50 28.19 -3.19
CA GLY A 304 -3.62 29.13 -3.37
C GLY A 304 -3.88 30.01 -2.14
N PHE A 305 -3.97 29.40 -0.95
CA PHE A 305 -4.15 30.17 0.29
C PHE A 305 -2.98 31.10 0.62
N VAL A 306 -1.75 30.67 0.33
CA VAL A 306 -0.55 31.48 0.52
C VAL A 306 -0.52 32.67 -0.45
N GLU A 307 -0.86 32.45 -1.71
CA GLU A 307 -0.92 33.52 -2.71
C GLU A 307 -1.98 34.58 -2.37
N ASP A 308 -3.17 34.15 -1.98
CA ASP A 308 -4.27 35.05 -1.63
C ASP A 308 -3.94 35.91 -0.39
N ILE A 309 -3.28 35.33 0.62
CA ILE A 309 -2.89 36.09 1.80
C ILE A 309 -1.74 37.06 1.51
N ASP A 310 -0.83 36.71 0.60
CA ASP A 310 0.30 37.56 0.24
C ASP A 310 -0.13 38.80 -0.53
N ARG A 311 -1.18 38.69 -1.35
CA ARG A 311 -1.85 39.82 -1.99
C ARG A 311 -2.54 40.77 -1.00
N SER A 312 -2.89 40.30 0.20
CA SER A 312 -3.68 41.04 1.19
C SER A 312 -2.89 42.02 2.08
N GLY A 313 -1.59 42.25 1.82
CA GLY A 313 -0.77 43.21 2.56
C GLY A 313 -0.36 42.70 3.96
N ASP A 314 -0.44 43.55 5.00
CA ASP A 314 -0.03 43.21 6.37
C ASP A 314 -1.17 42.50 7.13
N ASP A 315 -1.44 41.25 6.75
CA ASP A 315 -2.50 40.43 7.35
C ASP A 315 -1.94 39.55 8.50
N PRO A 316 -2.46 39.65 9.74
CA PRO A 316 -2.04 38.81 10.87
C PRO A 316 -2.17 37.30 10.62
N ARG A 317 -3.04 36.87 9.69
CA ARG A 317 -3.24 35.47 9.30
C ARG A 317 -2.05 34.90 8.52
N LYS A 318 -1.12 35.72 8.01
CA LYS A 318 0.13 35.23 7.39
C LYS A 318 0.88 34.27 8.29
N LYS A 319 0.97 34.58 9.59
CA LYS A 319 1.59 33.71 10.60
C LYS A 319 0.90 32.35 10.75
N LYS A 320 -0.40 32.26 10.44
CA LYS A 320 -1.15 30.97 10.49
C LYS A 320 -0.82 30.06 9.31
N LEU A 321 -0.19 30.58 8.25
CA LEU A 321 0.18 29.83 7.05
C LEU A 321 1.67 29.48 6.96
N GLU A 322 2.46 29.73 8.02
CA GLU A 322 3.89 29.35 8.06
C GLU A 322 4.11 27.85 7.86
N TRP A 323 3.20 27.00 8.35
CA TRP A 323 3.24 25.56 8.10
C TRP A 323 3.12 25.23 6.61
N ALA A 324 2.25 25.94 5.88
CA ALA A 324 2.02 25.75 4.46
C ALA A 324 3.23 26.23 3.66
N ARG A 325 3.81 27.38 4.02
CA ARG A 325 5.06 27.88 3.43
C ARG A 325 6.20 26.89 3.62
N SER A 326 6.35 26.34 4.83
CA SER A 326 7.38 25.34 5.11
C SER A 326 7.18 24.07 4.27
N ALA A 327 5.94 23.57 4.14
CA ALA A 327 5.64 22.41 3.30
C ALA A 327 5.97 22.67 1.82
N LEU A 328 5.55 23.82 1.28
CA LEU A 328 5.83 24.23 -0.09
C LEU A 328 7.34 24.43 -0.35
N GLU A 329 8.06 25.03 0.60
CA GLU A 329 9.51 25.21 0.51
C GLU A 329 10.24 23.86 0.47
N GLN A 330 9.79 22.88 1.28
CA GLN A 330 10.37 21.54 1.25
C GLN A 330 10.11 20.82 -0.07
N ALA A 331 8.89 20.94 -0.61
CA ALA A 331 8.55 20.37 -1.92
C ALA A 331 9.40 21.00 -3.05
N ALA A 332 9.62 22.31 -2.99
CA ALA A 332 10.38 23.07 -3.98
C ALA A 332 11.90 22.84 -3.93
N LYS A 333 12.44 22.09 -2.95
CA LYS A 333 13.87 21.75 -2.91
C LYS A 333 14.32 20.88 -4.06
N HIS A 334 13.44 20.01 -4.54
CA HIS A 334 13.71 19.16 -5.69
C HIS A 334 13.07 19.76 -6.94
N PRO A 335 13.75 19.76 -8.12
CA PRO A 335 13.20 20.35 -9.34
C PRO A 335 11.93 19.65 -9.86
N SER A 336 11.74 18.38 -9.52
CA SER A 336 10.52 17.61 -9.81
C SER A 336 9.68 17.47 -8.54
N GLU A 337 8.52 18.14 -8.51
CA GLU A 337 7.54 18.02 -7.42
C GLU A 337 7.02 16.58 -7.31
N ASP A 338 6.80 15.92 -8.46
CA ASP A 338 6.41 14.50 -8.51
C ASP A 338 7.42 13.62 -7.77
N TYR A 339 8.71 13.81 -8.03
CA TYR A 339 9.78 13.06 -7.35
C TYR A 339 9.71 13.27 -5.83
N TYR A 340 9.55 14.51 -5.37
CA TYR A 340 9.41 14.81 -3.94
C TYR A 340 8.22 14.07 -3.31
N ILE A 341 7.07 14.08 -3.99
CA ILE A 341 5.86 13.44 -3.47
C ILE A 341 6.01 11.92 -3.46
N TYR A 342 6.44 11.30 -4.56
CA TYR A 342 6.64 9.85 -4.59
C TYR A 342 7.67 9.42 -3.55
N LYS A 343 8.77 10.17 -3.37
CA LYS A 343 9.78 9.90 -2.34
C LYS A 343 9.16 9.98 -0.94
N SER A 344 8.34 10.99 -0.69
CA SER A 344 7.61 11.15 0.58
C SER A 344 6.67 9.98 0.85
N ILE A 345 5.91 9.53 -0.15
CA ILE A 345 5.00 8.39 -0.04
C ILE A 345 5.74 7.09 0.25
N VAL A 346 6.77 6.79 -0.54
CA VAL A 346 7.57 5.55 -0.43
C VAL A 346 8.25 5.44 0.94
N ILE A 347 8.77 6.55 1.48
CA ILE A 347 9.41 6.56 2.79
C ILE A 347 8.38 6.58 3.91
N GLY A 348 7.36 7.44 3.81
CA GLY A 348 6.47 7.80 4.93
C GLY A 348 5.26 6.89 5.09
N ASN A 349 4.65 6.49 3.97
CA ASN A 349 3.31 5.90 3.98
C ASN A 349 3.30 4.40 3.69
N LEU A 350 4.21 3.89 2.86
CA LEU A 350 4.12 2.51 2.37
C LEU A 350 4.92 1.52 3.22
N TYR A 351 4.30 0.41 3.57
CA TYR A 351 4.89 -0.68 4.34
C TYR A 351 4.47 -2.03 3.73
N GLY A 352 5.40 -2.97 3.63
CA GLY A 352 5.16 -4.23 2.94
C GLY A 352 5.89 -5.40 3.58
N VAL A 353 5.24 -6.56 3.62
CA VAL A 353 5.85 -7.82 4.07
C VAL A 353 5.53 -8.92 3.08
N ASP A 354 6.53 -9.73 2.73
CA ASP A 354 6.32 -10.97 1.99
C ASP A 354 7.24 -12.08 2.48
N LEU A 355 6.82 -13.34 2.36
CA LEU A 355 7.63 -14.49 2.73
C LEU A 355 8.79 -14.71 1.73
N MET A 356 8.59 -14.37 0.45
CA MET A 356 9.59 -14.54 -0.60
C MET A 356 10.52 -13.33 -0.68
N ARG A 357 11.80 -13.55 -0.37
CA ARG A 357 12.84 -12.51 -0.44
C ARG A 357 12.93 -11.88 -1.82
N GLU A 358 12.83 -12.69 -2.87
CA GLU A 358 12.89 -12.23 -4.26
C GLU A 358 11.73 -11.29 -4.60
N ALA A 359 10.52 -11.56 -4.07
CA ALA A 359 9.35 -10.71 -4.30
C ALA A 359 9.53 -9.33 -3.64
N VAL A 360 10.10 -9.31 -2.43
CA VAL A 360 10.45 -8.07 -1.72
C VAL A 360 11.46 -7.24 -2.49
N GLU A 361 12.52 -7.86 -3.01
CA GLU A 361 13.53 -7.13 -3.80
C GLU A 361 12.95 -6.59 -5.12
N ILE A 362 12.05 -7.35 -5.77
CA ILE A 362 11.28 -6.87 -6.93
C ILE A 362 10.41 -5.67 -6.55
N CYS A 363 9.69 -5.74 -5.43
CA CYS A 363 8.85 -4.64 -4.96
C CYS A 363 9.69 -3.37 -4.73
N LYS A 364 10.83 -3.48 -4.05
CA LYS A 364 11.75 -2.36 -3.82
C LYS A 364 12.25 -1.78 -5.15
N LEU A 365 12.73 -2.63 -6.05
CA LEU A 365 13.21 -2.21 -7.37
C LEU A 365 12.14 -1.45 -8.16
N ARG A 366 10.90 -1.96 -8.18
CA ARG A 366 9.79 -1.28 -8.87
C ARG A 366 9.56 0.12 -8.29
N LEU A 367 9.53 0.27 -6.96
CA LEU A 367 9.36 1.57 -6.31
C LEU A 367 10.51 2.53 -6.66
N PHE A 368 11.75 2.06 -6.70
CA PHE A 368 12.90 2.86 -7.14
C PHE A 368 12.80 3.28 -8.61
N LEU A 369 12.41 2.37 -9.50
CA LEU A 369 12.20 2.69 -10.91
C LEU A 369 11.09 3.74 -11.09
N LYS A 370 10.01 3.65 -10.30
CA LYS A 370 8.95 4.67 -10.30
C LYS A 370 9.48 6.05 -9.88
N LEU A 371 10.38 6.12 -8.91
CA LEU A 371 11.04 7.37 -8.49
C LEU A 371 11.95 7.93 -9.60
N VAL A 372 12.84 7.10 -10.13
CA VAL A 372 13.80 7.50 -11.17
C VAL A 372 13.08 7.94 -12.46
N ALA A 373 11.90 7.39 -12.75
CA ALA A 373 11.07 7.82 -13.86
C ALA A 373 10.54 9.28 -13.77
N GLN A 374 10.67 9.94 -12.61
CA GLN A 374 10.18 11.31 -12.42
C GLN A 374 11.21 12.39 -12.73
N VAL A 375 12.42 12.01 -13.11
CA VAL A 375 13.51 12.93 -13.46
C VAL A 375 13.83 12.88 -14.95
N GLN A 376 14.32 13.99 -15.49
CA GLN A 376 14.66 14.09 -16.91
C GLN A 376 16.16 13.92 -17.18
N THR A 377 17.00 14.32 -16.21
CA THR A 377 18.46 14.22 -16.34
C THR A 377 19.06 13.49 -15.15
N VAL A 378 20.25 12.91 -15.35
CA VAL A 378 20.96 12.14 -14.32
C VAL A 378 21.34 13.02 -13.12
N GLU A 379 21.61 14.30 -13.35
CA GLU A 379 21.95 15.27 -12.30
C GLU A 379 20.79 15.58 -11.33
N GLN A 380 19.56 15.29 -11.75
CA GLN A 380 18.37 15.44 -10.90
C GLN A 380 18.13 14.22 -10.01
N ILE A 381 18.86 13.12 -10.21
CA ILE A 381 18.68 11.92 -9.38
C ILE A 381 19.31 12.16 -8.01
N GLU A 382 18.46 12.23 -6.99
CA GLU A 382 18.91 12.17 -5.61
C GLU A 382 19.26 10.73 -5.20
N PRO A 383 20.03 10.53 -4.12
CA PRO A 383 20.19 9.22 -3.51
C PRO A 383 18.82 8.60 -3.21
N LEU A 384 18.66 7.35 -3.63
CA LEU A 384 17.47 6.54 -3.42
C LEU A 384 17.20 6.40 -1.92
N PRO A 385 15.91 6.38 -1.51
CA PRO A 385 15.55 6.20 -0.12
C PRO A 385 15.89 4.81 0.39
N ASP A 386 16.19 4.69 1.69
CA ASP A 386 16.40 3.40 2.32
C ASP A 386 15.08 2.84 2.86
N ILE A 387 14.49 1.95 2.07
CA ILE A 387 13.21 1.29 2.36
C ILE A 387 13.37 -0.12 2.91
N ASP A 388 14.58 -0.55 3.33
CA ASP A 388 14.84 -1.86 3.96
C ASP A 388 14.01 -2.06 5.24
N PHE A 389 13.59 -0.97 5.86
CA PHE A 389 12.79 -0.97 7.07
C PHE A 389 11.28 -0.83 6.81
N ASN A 390 10.89 -0.48 5.58
CA ASN A 390 9.50 -0.34 5.15
C ASN A 390 9.01 -1.63 4.47
N ILE A 391 9.82 -2.20 3.58
CA ILE A 391 9.49 -3.41 2.81
C ILE A 391 10.43 -4.53 3.22
N ARG A 392 9.90 -5.59 3.83
CA ARG A 392 10.70 -6.62 4.50
C ARG A 392 10.34 -8.04 4.10
N PRO A 393 11.33 -8.94 3.98
CA PRO A 393 11.04 -10.36 3.94
C PRO A 393 10.70 -10.86 5.35
N GLY A 394 9.67 -11.70 5.47
CA GLY A 394 9.29 -12.29 6.75
C GLY A 394 7.95 -13.00 6.70
N ASN A 395 7.72 -13.88 7.68
CA ASN A 395 6.44 -14.54 7.82
C ASN A 395 5.47 -13.67 8.62
N THR A 396 4.53 -13.03 7.92
CA THR A 396 3.45 -12.24 8.53
C THR A 396 2.73 -12.95 9.67
N LEU A 397 2.60 -14.28 9.60
CA LEU A 397 1.85 -15.07 10.57
C LEU A 397 2.65 -15.44 11.83
N VAL A 398 3.98 -15.37 11.81
CA VAL A 398 4.85 -15.81 12.92
C VAL A 398 5.60 -14.62 13.49
N GLY A 399 5.32 -14.29 14.75
CA GLY A 399 6.00 -13.22 15.47
C GLY A 399 5.10 -12.53 16.48
N PHE A 400 5.73 -11.76 17.37
CA PHE A 400 5.03 -10.96 18.36
C PHE A 400 4.51 -9.66 17.74
N THR A 401 3.23 -9.38 17.94
CA THR A 401 2.58 -8.11 17.54
C THR A 401 2.42 -7.14 18.68
N THR A 402 2.49 -7.59 19.94
CA THR A 402 2.37 -6.71 21.11
C THR A 402 3.34 -7.09 22.21
N VAL A 403 3.66 -6.10 23.04
CA VAL A 403 4.43 -6.28 24.28
C VAL A 403 3.73 -7.27 25.22
N GLU A 404 2.39 -7.23 25.27
CA GLU A 404 1.60 -8.13 26.11
C GLU A 404 1.74 -9.60 25.71
N GLN A 405 1.88 -9.91 24.41
CA GLN A 405 2.16 -11.28 23.98
C GLN A 405 3.53 -11.75 24.50
N ILE A 406 4.56 -10.92 24.39
CA ILE A 406 5.88 -11.22 24.94
C ILE A 406 5.77 -11.49 26.44
N ARG A 407 5.09 -10.59 27.16
CA ARG A 407 4.88 -10.72 28.60
C ARG A 407 4.24 -12.05 28.98
N LYS A 408 3.18 -12.47 28.29
CA LYS A 408 2.49 -13.75 28.54
C LYS A 408 3.41 -14.96 28.36
N VAL A 409 4.26 -14.94 27.33
CA VAL A 409 5.22 -16.02 27.05
C VAL A 409 6.33 -16.03 28.09
N VAL A 410 6.87 -14.86 28.44
CA VAL A 410 7.99 -14.72 29.39
C VAL A 410 7.55 -15.00 30.83
N GLU A 411 6.38 -14.51 31.26
CA GLU A 411 5.86 -14.73 32.61
C GLU A 411 5.20 -16.11 32.79
N GLY A 412 4.90 -16.80 31.68
CA GLY A 412 4.15 -18.05 31.62
C GLY A 412 2.67 -17.86 31.95
N GLU A 413 1.77 -18.39 31.10
CA GLU A 413 0.38 -18.55 31.53
C GLU A 413 0.35 -19.35 32.84
N LYS A 414 -0.44 -18.88 33.82
CA LYS A 414 -0.59 -19.47 35.17
C LYS A 414 -1.15 -20.91 35.20
N ASN A 415 -0.95 -21.72 34.17
CA ASN A 415 -1.54 -23.04 34.01
C ASN A 415 -0.57 -24.10 33.46
N VAL A 416 0.64 -24.28 34.03
CA VAL A 416 1.23 -25.62 34.15
C VAL A 416 2.06 -25.68 35.42
N SER A 417 1.72 -26.62 36.29
CA SER A 417 2.43 -26.99 37.51
C SER A 417 3.80 -27.60 37.21
N SER A 418 4.78 -26.83 36.72
CA SER A 418 6.21 -27.17 36.83
C SER A 418 7.11 -25.95 36.60
N ARG A 419 7.94 -25.63 37.62
CA ARG A 419 9.12 -24.75 37.59
C ARG A 419 8.86 -23.24 37.43
N LYS A 420 8.89 -22.55 38.58
CA LYS A 420 9.31 -21.14 38.68
C LYS A 420 10.71 -21.01 38.06
N LEU A 421 10.78 -20.51 36.84
CA LEU A 421 11.98 -19.89 36.29
C LEU A 421 11.82 -18.37 36.53
N ASP A 422 12.90 -17.77 36.99
CA ASP A 422 12.99 -16.36 37.41
C ASP A 422 13.02 -15.43 36.19
N PHE A 423 11.87 -15.22 35.54
CA PHE A 423 11.75 -14.45 34.30
C PHE A 423 11.46 -12.95 34.50
N GLY A 424 11.27 -12.49 35.74
CA GLY A 424 10.94 -11.08 36.02
C GLY A 424 12.06 -10.10 35.64
N GLY A 425 13.32 -10.53 35.69
CA GLY A 425 14.48 -9.73 35.24
C GLY A 425 14.68 -9.73 33.72
N ASP A 426 14.30 -10.81 33.04
CA ASP A 426 14.50 -10.98 31.59
C ASP A 426 13.57 -10.03 30.80
N TYR A 427 12.32 -9.85 31.25
CA TYR A 427 11.38 -8.93 30.60
C TYR A 427 11.79 -7.46 30.72
N ALA A 428 12.24 -7.02 31.90
CA ALA A 428 12.67 -5.63 32.10
C ALA A 428 13.87 -5.26 31.22
N ARG A 429 14.81 -6.20 31.04
CA ARG A 429 15.94 -6.05 30.12
C ARG A 429 15.47 -5.96 28.67
N LEU A 430 14.56 -6.85 28.27
CA LEU A 430 14.01 -6.86 26.92
C LEU A 430 13.26 -5.55 26.61
N GLU A 431 12.50 -5.03 27.56
CA GLU A 431 11.80 -3.75 27.44
C GLU A 431 12.78 -2.59 27.22
N GLU A 432 13.88 -2.53 27.99
CA GLU A 432 14.95 -1.55 27.79
C GLU A 432 15.58 -1.66 26.38
N GLN A 433 15.86 -2.88 25.92
CA GLN A 433 16.44 -3.14 24.61
C GLN A 433 15.49 -2.75 23.46
N ILE A 434 14.18 -3.00 23.62
CA ILE A 434 13.14 -2.54 22.70
C ILE A 434 13.12 -1.01 22.62
N GLN A 435 13.14 -0.31 23.76
CA GLN A 435 13.15 1.14 23.81
C GLN A 435 14.43 1.74 23.19
N GLU A 436 15.59 1.16 23.46
CA GLU A 436 16.86 1.62 22.89
C GLU A 436 16.89 1.46 21.36
N THR A 437 16.44 0.29 20.86
CA THR A 437 16.36 -0.01 19.44
C THR A 437 15.39 0.94 18.74
N SER A 438 14.26 1.23 19.37
CA SER A 438 13.30 2.22 18.90
C SER A 438 13.90 3.62 18.76
N ARG A 439 14.66 4.09 19.76
CA ARG A 439 15.31 5.40 19.70
C ARG A 439 16.30 5.48 18.54
N LYS A 440 17.08 4.41 18.31
CA LYS A 440 17.99 4.30 17.16
C LYS A 440 17.23 4.36 15.84
N PHE A 441 16.09 3.67 15.76
CA PHE A 441 15.22 3.68 14.57
C PHE A 441 14.66 5.06 14.26
N GLN A 442 14.11 5.76 15.25
CA GLN A 442 13.56 7.11 15.09
C GLN A 442 14.65 8.10 14.62
N MET A 443 15.84 8.00 15.21
CA MET A 443 16.97 8.84 14.82
C MET A 443 17.42 8.55 13.38
N PHE A 444 17.48 7.28 12.98
CA PHE A 444 17.78 6.87 11.61
C PHE A 444 16.75 7.39 10.60
N ARG A 445 15.46 7.27 10.90
CA ARG A 445 14.37 7.80 10.06
C ARG A 445 14.44 9.32 9.90
N ALA A 446 14.76 10.04 10.97
CA ALA A 446 14.92 11.50 10.94
C ALA A 446 16.15 11.97 10.13
N MET A 447 17.12 11.08 9.86
CA MET A 447 18.22 11.39 8.94
C MET A 447 17.79 11.31 7.48
N GLN A 448 16.93 10.34 7.11
CA GLN A 448 16.47 10.13 5.73
C GLN A 448 15.62 11.28 5.17
N THR A 449 15.00 12.07 6.04
CA THR A 449 14.17 13.21 5.65
C THR A 449 14.97 14.52 5.48
N LYS A 450 16.29 14.50 5.74
CA LYS A 450 17.17 15.65 5.54
C LYS A 450 17.82 15.60 4.16
N HIS A 451 17.79 16.74 3.47
CA HIS A 451 18.38 16.90 2.14
C HIS A 451 19.92 16.82 2.16
N ASP A 452 20.58 17.34 3.21
CA ASP A 452 22.05 17.38 3.34
C ASP A 452 22.58 16.29 4.30
N MET A 453 22.19 15.05 4.06
CA MET A 453 22.57 13.93 4.92
C MET A 453 24.03 13.50 4.71
N ASP A 454 24.82 13.49 5.78
CA ASP A 454 26.17 12.92 5.75
C ASP A 454 26.11 11.39 5.57
N ALA A 455 26.64 10.91 4.44
CA ALA A 455 26.55 9.50 4.05
C ALA A 455 27.27 8.56 5.04
N ALA A 456 28.38 8.99 5.64
CA ALA A 456 29.14 8.18 6.59
C ALA A 456 28.40 8.02 7.92
N GLN A 457 27.83 9.11 8.45
CA GLN A 457 26.97 9.09 9.63
C GLN A 457 25.73 8.22 9.39
N PHE A 458 25.11 8.33 8.22
CA PHE A 458 23.96 7.52 7.84
C PHE A 458 24.28 6.03 7.83
N HIS A 459 25.36 5.62 7.16
CA HIS A 459 25.78 4.22 7.11
C HIS A 459 26.11 3.67 8.50
N SER A 460 26.83 4.43 9.33
CA SER A 460 27.10 4.07 10.72
C SER A 460 25.83 3.92 11.55
N ALA A 461 24.85 4.83 11.40
CA ALA A 461 23.57 4.75 12.09
C ALA A 461 22.78 3.51 11.66
N LYS A 462 22.74 3.20 10.35
CA LYS A 462 22.13 1.99 9.79
C LYS A 462 22.74 0.72 10.37
N GLY A 463 24.08 0.64 10.39
CA GLY A 463 24.80 -0.51 10.94
C GLY A 463 24.51 -0.74 12.42
N LYS A 464 24.54 0.32 13.25
CA LYS A 464 24.20 0.24 14.67
C LYS A 464 22.76 -0.20 14.92
N LEU A 465 21.82 0.28 14.08
CA LEU A 465 20.43 -0.11 14.14
C LEU A 465 20.24 -1.58 13.76
N ARG A 466 20.88 -2.06 12.69
CA ARG A 466 20.86 -3.48 12.29
C ARG A 466 21.34 -4.39 13.42
N VAL A 467 22.49 -4.09 14.03
CA VAL A 467 23.03 -4.86 15.16
C VAL A 467 22.03 -4.93 16.33
N SER A 468 21.39 -3.82 16.69
CA SER A 468 20.39 -3.80 17.76
C SER A 468 19.13 -4.60 17.41
N LEU A 469 18.65 -4.52 16.17
CA LEU A 469 17.51 -5.31 15.71
C LEU A 469 17.82 -6.81 15.69
N ASP A 470 19.01 -7.20 15.22
CA ASP A 470 19.41 -8.61 15.17
C ASP A 470 19.54 -9.19 16.58
N ALA A 471 20.14 -8.45 17.52
CA ALA A 471 20.20 -8.86 18.92
C ALA A 471 18.80 -9.02 19.55
N LEU A 472 17.88 -8.11 19.22
CA LEU A 472 16.50 -8.17 19.71
C LEU A 472 15.74 -9.36 19.10
N ARG A 473 15.89 -9.61 17.80
CA ARG A 473 15.28 -10.76 17.12
C ARG A 473 15.77 -12.09 17.68
N GLU A 474 17.08 -12.22 17.89
CA GLU A 474 17.67 -13.44 18.48
C GLU A 474 17.05 -13.79 19.83
N GLU A 475 16.81 -12.77 20.66
CA GLU A 475 16.17 -12.93 21.96
C GLU A 475 14.67 -13.26 21.83
N LEU A 476 13.94 -12.54 20.98
CA LEU A 476 12.51 -12.77 20.76
C LEU A 476 12.23 -14.14 20.14
N ASP A 477 13.08 -14.62 19.22
CA ASP A 477 13.02 -15.96 18.66
C ASP A 477 13.18 -17.03 19.74
N THR A 478 14.09 -16.81 20.69
CA THR A 478 14.32 -17.73 21.80
C THR A 478 13.08 -17.85 22.67
N PHE A 479 12.37 -16.74 22.90
CA PHE A 479 11.11 -16.75 23.64
C PHE A 479 9.98 -17.40 22.82
N LEU A 480 9.77 -16.95 21.59
CA LEU A 480 8.64 -17.41 20.77
C LEU A 480 8.77 -18.90 20.44
N SER A 481 9.96 -19.38 20.09
CA SER A 481 10.18 -20.80 19.75
C SER A 481 9.83 -21.76 20.89
N SER A 482 9.83 -21.30 22.15
CA SER A 482 9.44 -22.13 23.30
C SER A 482 7.95 -22.52 23.27
N ASP A 483 7.07 -21.65 22.74
CA ASP A 483 5.66 -21.96 22.51
C ASP A 483 5.45 -23.01 21.42
N TYR A 484 6.44 -23.16 20.52
CA TYR A 484 6.48 -24.21 19.49
C TYR A 484 7.16 -25.49 20.01
N GLY A 485 7.44 -25.58 21.32
CA GLY A 485 8.07 -26.73 21.95
C GLY A 485 9.59 -26.80 21.81
N VAL A 486 10.25 -25.74 21.31
CA VAL A 486 11.71 -25.66 21.23
C VAL A 486 12.26 -25.25 22.60
N LEU A 487 12.90 -26.18 23.30
CA LEU A 487 13.45 -25.92 24.62
C LEU A 487 14.71 -25.04 24.57
N LYS A 488 14.87 -24.16 25.57
CA LYS A 488 16.06 -23.30 25.74
C LYS A 488 17.35 -24.14 25.73
N GLY A 489 18.39 -23.64 25.07
CA GLY A 489 19.70 -24.31 24.98
C GLY A 489 19.81 -25.36 23.88
N LYS A 490 18.86 -25.41 22.94
CA LYS A 490 18.89 -26.32 21.79
C LYS A 490 19.09 -25.59 20.45
N PRO A 491 20.33 -25.16 20.12
CA PRO A 491 20.59 -24.32 18.94
C PRO A 491 20.21 -24.99 17.61
N LYS A 492 20.32 -26.32 17.50
CA LYS A 492 19.91 -27.06 16.29
C LYS A 492 18.40 -27.07 16.07
N GLU A 493 17.61 -27.15 17.15
CA GLU A 493 16.14 -27.10 17.05
C GLU A 493 15.67 -25.68 16.76
N LEU A 494 16.29 -24.67 17.38
CA LEU A 494 16.04 -23.27 17.09
C LEU A 494 16.35 -22.91 15.63
N ALA A 495 17.49 -23.36 15.09
CA ALA A 495 17.84 -23.14 13.69
C ALA A 495 16.82 -23.75 12.72
N LYS A 496 16.36 -24.99 12.97
CA LYS A 496 15.30 -25.63 12.18
C LYS A 496 13.96 -24.89 12.28
N TRP A 497 13.63 -24.39 13.46
CA TRP A 497 12.42 -23.60 13.67
C TRP A 497 12.49 -22.29 12.87
N ARG A 498 13.62 -21.57 12.92
CA ARG A 498 13.85 -20.36 12.11
C ARG A 498 13.72 -20.61 10.61
N GLU A 499 14.33 -21.69 10.13
CA GLU A 499 14.28 -22.07 8.71
C GLU A 499 12.84 -22.36 8.24
N SER A 500 12.07 -23.08 9.06
CA SER A 500 10.70 -23.47 8.71
C SER A 500 9.67 -22.36 8.91
N HIS A 501 9.80 -21.56 9.97
CA HIS A 501 8.79 -20.58 10.38
C HIS A 501 9.11 -19.16 9.94
N GLN A 502 10.38 -18.85 9.62
CA GLN A 502 10.84 -17.52 9.18
C GLN A 502 10.25 -16.37 10.02
N PRO A 503 10.50 -16.38 11.34
CA PRO A 503 9.84 -15.48 12.29
C PRO A 503 10.10 -14.01 11.96
N MET A 504 9.06 -13.20 12.13
CA MET A 504 9.11 -11.76 11.96
C MET A 504 8.32 -11.10 13.11
N HIS A 505 9.05 -10.57 14.09
CA HIS A 505 8.48 -9.89 15.24
C HIS A 505 8.09 -8.46 14.85
N TRP A 506 6.82 -8.26 14.54
CA TRP A 506 6.24 -6.95 14.21
C TRP A 506 6.63 -5.83 15.17
N ILE A 507 6.72 -6.14 16.48
CA ILE A 507 7.16 -5.18 17.49
C ILE A 507 8.61 -4.70 17.32
N ALA A 508 9.50 -5.53 16.79
CA ALA A 508 10.87 -5.12 16.48
C ALA A 508 10.97 -4.52 15.08
N GLU A 509 10.25 -5.10 14.11
CA GLU A 509 10.40 -4.78 12.70
C GLU A 509 9.71 -3.47 12.30
N PHE A 510 8.56 -3.20 12.91
CA PHE A 510 7.66 -2.07 12.68
C PHE A 510 7.28 -1.38 14.01
N PHE A 511 8.27 -1.24 14.91
CA PHE A 511 8.07 -0.69 16.25
C PHE A 511 7.28 0.62 16.26
N ALA A 512 7.60 1.53 15.35
CA ALA A 512 7.00 2.87 15.31
C ALA A 512 5.49 2.82 15.07
N GLN A 513 5.01 1.89 14.25
CA GLN A 513 3.59 1.68 13.95
C GLN A 513 2.92 0.90 15.08
N VAL A 514 3.52 -0.22 15.51
CA VAL A 514 2.99 -1.05 16.60
C VAL A 514 2.83 -0.24 17.89
N SER A 515 3.79 0.64 18.20
CA SER A 515 3.74 1.50 19.40
C SER A 515 2.72 2.62 19.31
N LYS A 516 2.29 2.99 18.09
CA LYS A 516 1.15 3.90 17.85
C LYS A 516 -0.20 3.17 17.87
N GLY A 517 -0.19 1.86 18.14
CA GLY A 517 -1.40 1.03 18.18
C GLY A 517 -1.64 0.22 16.90
N GLY A 518 -0.78 0.33 15.89
CA GLY A 518 -0.91 -0.42 14.63
C GLY A 518 -0.74 0.47 13.39
N PHE A 519 -1.13 -0.09 12.25
CA PHE A 519 -1.20 0.58 10.96
C PHE A 519 -2.57 1.19 10.73
N ASP A 520 -2.60 2.35 10.09
CA ASP A 520 -3.82 3.11 9.81
C ASP A 520 -4.69 2.45 8.75
N VAL A 521 -4.05 1.92 7.72
CA VAL A 521 -4.70 1.23 6.62
C VAL A 521 -3.98 -0.08 6.33
N ILE A 522 -4.75 -1.17 6.21
CA ILE A 522 -4.22 -2.46 5.77
C ILE A 522 -4.96 -2.92 4.52
N VAL A 523 -4.24 -3.09 3.42
CA VAL A 523 -4.77 -3.60 2.15
C VAL A 523 -3.99 -4.82 1.70
N GLY A 524 -4.60 -5.72 0.93
CA GLY A 524 -3.83 -6.85 0.40
C GLY A 524 -4.65 -7.96 -0.23
N ASN A 525 -3.92 -8.91 -0.81
CA ASN A 525 -4.46 -10.17 -1.30
C ASN A 525 -3.69 -11.34 -0.65
N PRO A 526 -4.16 -11.84 0.51
CA PRO A 526 -3.48 -12.91 1.22
C PRO A 526 -3.52 -14.25 0.45
N PRO A 527 -2.59 -15.19 0.73
CA PRO A 527 -2.47 -16.44 -0.03
C PRO A 527 -3.64 -17.41 0.20
N TYR A 528 -4.13 -18.02 -0.88
CA TYR A 528 -5.26 -18.97 -0.85
C TYR A 528 -4.78 -20.42 -0.73
N ILE A 529 -4.10 -20.74 0.37
CA ILE A 529 -3.43 -22.03 0.60
C ILE A 529 -4.09 -22.75 1.79
N GLU A 530 -4.42 -24.03 1.61
CA GLU A 530 -4.87 -24.87 2.74
C GLU A 530 -3.77 -25.01 3.79
N MET A 531 -4.13 -24.90 5.07
CA MET A 531 -3.23 -25.03 6.21
C MET A 531 -2.44 -26.36 6.21
N SER A 532 -2.98 -27.42 5.60
CA SER A 532 -2.27 -28.71 5.46
C SER A 532 -1.05 -28.67 4.55
N LYS A 533 -0.87 -27.60 3.76
CA LYS A 533 0.27 -27.43 2.85
C LYS A 533 1.45 -26.68 3.47
N ILE A 534 1.28 -26.07 4.65
CA ILE A 534 2.39 -25.42 5.36
C ILE A 534 3.09 -26.42 6.28
N ALA A 535 4.39 -26.25 6.47
CA ALA A 535 5.25 -27.19 7.21
C ALA A 535 5.21 -26.99 8.74
N TYR A 536 4.46 -25.99 9.22
CA TYR A 536 4.43 -25.58 10.63
C TYR A 536 3.01 -25.30 11.12
N GLY A 537 2.82 -25.30 12.45
CA GLY A 537 1.57 -24.93 13.10
C GLY A 537 1.50 -23.44 13.46
N LEU A 538 0.30 -22.94 13.77
CA LEU A 538 0.08 -21.55 14.21
C LEU A 538 -0.73 -21.54 15.51
N PRO A 539 -0.14 -21.94 16.65
CA PRO A 539 -0.88 -22.20 17.89
C PRO A 539 -1.53 -20.95 18.50
N HIS A 540 -1.04 -19.75 18.17
CA HIS A 540 -1.54 -18.47 18.73
C HIS A 540 -2.63 -17.80 17.90
N LEU A 541 -2.97 -18.36 16.73
CA LEU A 541 -3.95 -17.78 15.82
C LEU A 541 -5.21 -18.62 15.89
N THR A 542 -6.28 -17.99 16.37
CA THR A 542 -7.57 -18.63 16.62
C THR A 542 -8.23 -19.12 15.33
N LEU A 543 -7.93 -18.49 14.20
CA LEU A 543 -8.42 -18.88 12.89
C LEU A 543 -7.58 -19.97 12.23
N ALA A 544 -6.52 -20.50 12.85
CA ALA A 544 -5.77 -21.63 12.29
C ALA A 544 -6.67 -22.86 12.02
N GLY A 545 -7.75 -23.02 12.81
CA GLY A 545 -8.75 -24.09 12.67
C GLY A 545 -9.68 -23.96 11.45
N THR A 546 -9.72 -22.80 10.76
CA THR A 546 -10.52 -22.62 9.53
C THR A 546 -9.89 -23.32 8.32
N GLY A 547 -8.66 -23.82 8.45
CA GLY A 547 -8.00 -24.65 7.44
C GLY A 547 -7.47 -23.90 6.21
N ASN A 548 -7.53 -22.56 6.14
CA ASN A 548 -6.95 -21.80 5.04
C ASN A 548 -6.19 -20.55 5.51
N LEU A 549 -5.03 -20.26 4.89
CA LEU A 549 -4.14 -19.18 5.30
C LEU A 549 -4.78 -17.80 5.18
N PHE A 550 -5.63 -17.54 4.18
CA PHE A 550 -6.17 -16.19 3.99
C PHE A 550 -6.92 -15.69 5.24
N SER A 551 -7.67 -16.55 5.92
CA SER A 551 -8.40 -16.15 7.13
C SER A 551 -7.46 -15.87 8.30
N VAL A 552 -6.34 -16.58 8.37
CA VAL A 552 -5.31 -16.39 9.39
C VAL A 552 -4.55 -15.08 9.14
N CYS A 553 -4.33 -14.73 7.87
CA CYS A 553 -3.82 -13.41 7.48
C CYS A 553 -4.81 -12.28 7.86
N VAL A 554 -6.12 -12.50 7.71
CA VAL A 554 -7.14 -11.53 8.18
C VAL A 554 -7.06 -11.33 9.69
N GLU A 555 -7.01 -12.41 10.48
CA GLU A 555 -6.83 -12.31 11.94
C GLU A 555 -5.58 -11.52 12.32
N ARG A 556 -4.46 -11.84 11.68
CA ARG A 556 -3.20 -11.13 11.91
C ARG A 556 -3.29 -9.65 11.54
N SER A 557 -3.95 -9.33 10.44
CA SER A 557 -4.10 -7.95 9.96
C SER A 557 -4.96 -7.13 10.91
N LEU A 558 -6.07 -7.69 11.40
CA LEU A 558 -6.89 -7.02 12.41
C LEU A 558 -6.12 -6.78 13.72
N ALA A 559 -5.22 -7.68 14.11
CA ALA A 559 -4.35 -7.49 15.28
C ALA A 559 -3.25 -6.42 15.08
N LEU A 560 -2.99 -6.02 13.83
CA LEU A 560 -2.02 -5.00 13.45
C LEU A 560 -2.69 -3.67 13.08
N LEU A 561 -4.02 -3.63 13.01
CA LEU A 561 -4.78 -2.44 12.65
C LEU A 561 -4.88 -1.49 13.84
N SER A 562 -4.64 -0.20 13.62
CA SER A 562 -4.80 0.83 14.64
C SER A 562 -6.28 1.04 14.99
N ASP A 563 -6.54 1.66 16.14
CA ASP A 563 -7.90 2.04 16.51
C ASP A 563 -8.46 3.09 15.54
N GLY A 564 -9.64 2.81 15.00
CA GLY A 564 -10.23 3.59 13.89
C GLY A 564 -9.51 3.40 12.54
N GLY A 565 -8.59 2.45 12.42
CA GLY A 565 -7.97 2.08 11.16
C GLY A 565 -8.96 1.40 10.20
N ARG A 566 -8.59 1.33 8.92
CA ARG A 566 -9.39 0.72 7.85
C ARG A 566 -8.66 -0.48 7.27
N PHE A 567 -9.38 -1.58 7.01
CA PHE A 567 -8.80 -2.72 6.31
C PHE A 567 -9.64 -3.11 5.08
N GLY A 568 -8.97 -3.53 4.02
CA GLY A 568 -9.60 -3.96 2.77
C GLY A 568 -8.82 -5.09 2.12
N MET A 569 -9.42 -6.28 1.99
CA MET A 569 -8.74 -7.45 1.46
C MET A 569 -9.53 -8.17 0.36
N ILE A 570 -8.80 -8.79 -0.56
CA ILE A 570 -9.37 -9.71 -1.54
C ILE A 570 -9.25 -11.13 -0.97
N VAL A 571 -10.38 -11.74 -0.67
CA VAL A 571 -10.44 -13.07 -0.09
C VAL A 571 -11.37 -13.98 -0.89
N PRO A 572 -11.19 -15.31 -0.83
CA PRO A 572 -12.09 -16.24 -1.49
C PRO A 572 -13.52 -16.10 -0.95
N ILE A 573 -14.52 -16.25 -1.83
CA ILE A 573 -15.94 -16.19 -1.47
C ILE A 573 -16.34 -17.18 -0.35
N SER A 574 -15.54 -18.24 -0.13
CA SER A 574 -15.73 -19.18 0.97
C SER A 574 -15.71 -18.51 2.34
N ALA A 575 -15.04 -17.35 2.47
CA ALA A 575 -14.99 -16.53 3.69
C ALA A 575 -16.40 -16.22 4.26
N VAL A 576 -17.40 -16.05 3.39
CA VAL A 576 -18.78 -15.71 3.78
C VAL A 576 -19.81 -16.79 3.44
N SER A 577 -19.40 -17.88 2.77
CA SER A 577 -20.32 -18.86 2.18
C SER A 577 -20.11 -20.30 2.65
N THR A 578 -19.28 -20.53 3.67
CA THR A 578 -19.02 -21.89 4.20
C THR A 578 -19.07 -21.95 5.73
N PRO A 579 -19.59 -23.05 6.33
CA PRO A 579 -19.61 -23.20 7.79
C PRO A 579 -18.22 -23.17 8.44
N ARG A 580 -17.19 -23.63 7.73
CA ARG A 580 -15.80 -23.64 8.21
C ARG A 580 -15.27 -22.23 8.49
N MET A 581 -15.82 -21.22 7.83
CA MET A 581 -15.42 -19.81 7.98
C MET A 581 -16.28 -19.06 9.00
N PHE A 582 -17.16 -19.74 9.75
CA PHE A 582 -17.93 -19.10 10.82
C PHE A 582 -17.07 -18.39 11.87
N PRO A 583 -15.92 -18.92 12.34
CA PRO A 583 -15.04 -18.19 13.25
C PRO A 583 -14.49 -16.89 12.67
N LEU A 584 -14.19 -16.86 11.36
CA LEU A 584 -13.79 -15.63 10.66
C LEU A 584 -14.94 -14.61 10.67
N LEU A 585 -16.17 -15.04 10.39
CA LEU A 585 -17.33 -14.14 10.43
C LEU A 585 -17.62 -13.62 11.84
N GLN A 586 -17.41 -14.44 12.88
CA GLN A 586 -17.52 -13.99 14.26
C GLN A 586 -16.48 -12.91 14.58
N LEU A 587 -15.22 -13.11 14.16
CA LEU A 587 -14.18 -12.09 14.30
C LEU A 587 -14.55 -10.80 13.55
N LEU A 588 -15.00 -10.92 12.30
CA LEU A 588 -15.40 -9.78 11.47
C LEU A 588 -16.62 -9.02 12.04
N SER A 589 -17.55 -9.72 12.70
CA SER A 589 -18.71 -9.08 13.34
C SER A 589 -18.34 -8.21 14.56
N GLN A 590 -17.13 -8.38 15.09
CA GLN A 590 -16.63 -7.61 16.23
C GLN A 590 -15.88 -6.34 15.77
N VAL A 591 -15.53 -6.22 14.49
CA VAL A 591 -14.76 -5.11 13.92
C VAL A 591 -15.68 -4.15 13.15
N GLY A 592 -16.32 -3.24 13.89
CA GLY A 592 -17.05 -2.09 13.35
C GLY A 592 -18.00 -2.41 12.18
N SER A 593 -18.00 -1.55 11.16
CA SER A 593 -18.78 -1.74 9.93
C SER A 593 -17.97 -2.55 8.90
N THR A 594 -18.49 -3.70 8.49
CA THR A 594 -17.85 -4.57 7.48
C THR A 594 -18.67 -4.59 6.19
N HIS A 595 -18.01 -4.33 5.06
CA HIS A 595 -18.62 -4.35 3.72
C HIS A 595 -18.09 -5.54 2.93
N PHE A 596 -19.00 -6.32 2.31
CA PHE A 596 -18.64 -7.43 1.44
C PHE A 596 -19.08 -7.16 0.01
N ALA A 597 -18.12 -7.04 -0.90
CA ALA A 597 -18.36 -7.00 -2.34
C ALA A 597 -18.02 -8.37 -2.94
N ASN A 598 -19.04 -9.13 -3.32
CA ASN A 598 -18.87 -10.49 -3.83
C ASN A 598 -18.86 -10.49 -5.36
N PHE A 599 -17.71 -10.82 -5.94
CA PHE A 599 -17.54 -11.00 -7.37
C PHE A 599 -17.50 -12.51 -7.65
N ALA A 600 -18.36 -12.98 -8.56
CA ALA A 600 -18.71 -14.38 -8.72
C ALA A 600 -17.55 -15.34 -9.04
N VAL A 601 -17.64 -16.58 -8.53
CA VAL A 601 -17.30 -17.81 -9.30
C VAL A 601 -18.44 -18.85 -9.30
N ARG A 602 -19.51 -18.71 -8.48
CA ARG A 602 -20.82 -19.38 -8.72
C ARG A 602 -21.97 -18.85 -7.81
N PRO A 603 -22.72 -17.83 -8.28
CA PRO A 603 -24.01 -17.44 -7.70
C PRO A 603 -25.11 -18.50 -7.87
N GLY A 604 -24.89 -19.51 -8.71
CA GLY A 604 -25.90 -20.52 -9.09
C GLY A 604 -26.36 -21.49 -8.00
N LYS A 605 -25.93 -21.35 -6.75
CA LYS A 605 -26.49 -22.10 -5.60
C LYS A 605 -27.37 -21.24 -4.68
N LEU A 606 -27.38 -19.93 -4.84
CA LEU A 606 -28.28 -19.02 -4.10
C LEU A 606 -29.69 -19.01 -4.70
N PHE A 607 -29.80 -19.39 -5.97
CA PHE A 607 -31.06 -19.56 -6.68
C PHE A 607 -31.11 -21.00 -7.17
N VAL A 608 -31.91 -21.82 -6.51
CA VAL A 608 -32.11 -23.23 -6.89
C VAL A 608 -32.95 -23.25 -8.17
N GLY A 609 -32.30 -23.64 -9.27
CA GLY A 609 -32.89 -24.36 -10.39
C GLY A 609 -32.29 -25.75 -10.40
#